data_AF-A0A7L5FY87-F1
#
_entry.id   AF-A0A7L5FY87-F1
#
_cell.length_a   1.000
_cell.length_b   1.000
_cell.length_c   1.000
_cell.angle_alpha   90.00
_cell.angle_beta   90.00
_cell.angle_gamma   90.00
#
_symmetry.space_group_name_H-M   'P 1'
#
loop_
_entity.id
_entity.type
_entity.pdbx_description
1 polymer ?
#
loop_
_entity_poly.entity_id
_entity_poly.type
_entity_poly.pdbx_seq_one_letter_code
_entity_poly.pdbx_strand_id
1 'polypeptide(L)'
;MKALKLILVFLFCIVDPASAQQLENIDKIGDFNDGLIAVSKDNSWGFIDLHGTLVIDFRKDVVAAPEQYPLFSNGLCLIKEMRENVHYYGYINTKGETVIPTVYIVATAFENGYARVIKHYKTDTNGTNVLGKDIVSYSYNELIITTENKMALHIRGPYNLLFYKLKLQQDIPTIHSKFISPHLIAVTEDNNRFSILKVE
;
A
#
# COMPACT_ATOMS: atom_id res chain seq x y z
N MET A 1 -22.65 -72.92 -1.15
CA MET A 1 -23.02 -71.55 -1.56
C MET A 1 -22.05 -70.58 -0.90
N LYS A 2 -21.17 -69.97 -1.70
CA LYS A 2 -20.16 -68.99 -1.26
C LYS A 2 -20.76 -67.58 -1.29
N ALA A 3 -20.09 -66.70 -0.54
CA ALA A 3 -20.17 -65.24 -0.52
C ALA A 3 -21.35 -64.67 0.30
N LEU A 4 -21.22 -63.58 1.05
CA LEU A 4 -20.28 -62.48 0.93
C LEU A 4 -20.19 -61.78 2.31
N LYS A 5 -19.03 -61.75 2.96
CA LYS A 5 -18.78 -60.89 4.14
C LYS A 5 -18.48 -59.48 3.61
N LEU A 6 -19.40 -58.55 3.83
CA LEU A 6 -19.23 -57.14 3.51
C LEU A 6 -18.29 -56.51 4.56
N ILE A 7 -17.01 -56.38 4.23
CA ILE A 7 -16.06 -55.62 5.03
C ILE A 7 -16.24 -54.15 4.64
N LEU A 8 -16.87 -53.38 5.54
CA LEU A 8 -16.98 -51.93 5.43
C LEU A 8 -15.61 -51.34 5.82
N VAL A 9 -14.73 -51.13 4.83
CA VAL A 9 -13.48 -50.40 5.05
C VAL A 9 -13.84 -48.93 5.20
N PHE A 10 -13.91 -48.44 6.45
CA PHE A 10 -13.87 -47.02 6.74
C PHE A 10 -12.48 -46.53 6.31
N LEU A 11 -12.43 -45.95 5.11
CA LEU A 11 -11.26 -45.21 4.65
C LEU A 11 -11.20 -43.94 5.51
N PHE A 12 -10.51 -44.02 6.64
CA PHE A 12 -10.00 -42.82 7.29
C PHE A 12 -9.03 -42.21 6.28
N CYS A 13 -9.49 -41.21 5.53
CA CYS A 13 -8.60 -40.26 4.93
C CYS A 13 -7.85 -39.62 6.10
N ILE A 14 -6.70 -40.18 6.46
CA ILE A 14 -5.68 -39.46 7.18
C ILE A 14 -5.31 -38.34 6.22
N VAL A 15 -5.98 -37.20 6.38
CA VAL A 15 -5.55 -35.96 5.75
C VAL A 15 -4.22 -35.69 6.44
N ASP A 16 -3.14 -36.04 5.76
CA ASP A 16 -1.78 -35.89 6.25
C ASP A 16 -1.61 -34.41 6.64
N PRO A 17 -1.54 -34.05 7.94
CA PRO A 17 -1.51 -32.64 8.33
C PRO A 17 -0.13 -32.00 8.06
N ALA A 18 0.77 -32.75 7.42
CA ALA A 18 2.19 -32.44 7.30
C ALA A 18 2.63 -31.98 5.90
N SER A 19 1.70 -31.69 4.98
CA SER A 19 2.07 -30.84 3.83
C SER A 19 2.11 -29.38 4.27
N ALA A 20 3.02 -29.07 5.20
CA ALA A 20 3.50 -27.70 5.35
C ALA A 20 4.01 -27.31 3.95
N GLN A 21 3.40 -26.28 3.37
CA GLN A 21 3.71 -25.86 2.00
C GLN A 21 5.18 -25.46 1.95
N GLN A 22 6.04 -26.35 1.45
CA GLN A 22 7.46 -26.06 1.30
C GLN A 22 7.60 -25.03 0.18
N LEU A 23 7.95 -23.79 0.54
CA LEU A 23 8.23 -22.73 -0.40
C LEU A 23 9.66 -22.89 -0.95
N GLU A 24 9.75 -23.08 -2.26
CA GLU A 24 11.03 -23.23 -2.97
C GLU A 24 11.29 -22.04 -3.90
N ASN A 25 12.58 -21.77 -4.12
CA ASN A 25 13.08 -20.69 -4.97
C ASN A 25 12.64 -19.30 -4.50
N ILE A 26 12.95 -18.99 -3.23
CA ILE A 26 12.74 -17.68 -2.63
C ILE A 26 14.02 -16.85 -2.81
N ASP A 27 13.89 -15.66 -3.40
CA ASP A 27 15.01 -14.77 -3.72
C ASP A 27 15.44 -13.93 -2.52
N LYS A 28 14.46 -13.48 -1.70
CA LYS A 28 14.67 -12.64 -0.52
C LYS A 28 13.66 -12.99 0.56
N ILE A 29 14.07 -12.80 1.81
CA ILE A 29 13.26 -12.97 3.00
C ILE A 29 13.40 -11.69 3.82
N GLY A 30 12.28 -11.16 4.28
CA GLY A 30 12.22 -10.01 5.18
C GLY A 30 12.19 -10.39 6.65
N ASP A 31 12.09 -9.40 7.51
CA ASP A 31 11.92 -9.63 8.94
C ASP A 31 10.45 -9.87 9.29
N PHE A 32 10.22 -10.49 10.45
CA PHE A 32 8.89 -10.69 11.00
C PHE A 32 8.31 -9.35 11.49
N ASN A 33 7.15 -8.96 10.94
CA ASN A 33 6.42 -7.76 11.34
C ASN A 33 4.91 -7.98 11.22
N ASP A 34 4.14 -7.50 12.21
CA ASP A 34 2.67 -7.60 12.25
C ASP A 34 2.12 -9.02 11.95
N GLY A 35 2.84 -10.06 12.41
CA GLY A 35 2.41 -11.44 12.26
C GLY A 35 2.82 -12.11 10.94
N LEU A 36 3.50 -11.41 10.03
CA LEU A 36 3.88 -11.90 8.71
C LEU A 36 5.37 -11.69 8.40
N ILE A 37 5.89 -12.49 7.47
CA ILE A 37 7.23 -12.36 6.90
C ILE A 37 7.09 -12.18 5.40
N ALA A 38 7.70 -11.13 4.85
CA ALA A 38 7.74 -10.93 3.40
C ALA A 38 8.72 -11.90 2.75
N VAL A 39 8.30 -12.53 1.64
CA VAL A 39 9.16 -13.40 0.82
C VAL A 39 9.05 -12.96 -0.63
N SER A 40 10.17 -12.88 -1.35
CA SER A 40 10.15 -12.54 -2.77
C SER A 40 10.44 -13.73 -3.66
N LYS A 41 9.75 -13.78 -4.80
CA LYS A 41 9.97 -14.73 -5.88
C LYS A 41 9.66 -14.06 -7.20
N ASP A 42 10.56 -14.18 -8.18
CA ASP A 42 10.35 -13.71 -9.56
C ASP A 42 9.91 -12.22 -9.62
N ASN A 43 10.61 -11.35 -8.88
CA ASN A 43 10.32 -9.92 -8.75
C ASN A 43 8.92 -9.58 -8.17
N SER A 44 8.30 -10.53 -7.49
CA SER A 44 7.01 -10.37 -6.81
C SER A 44 7.17 -10.66 -5.32
N TRP A 45 6.29 -10.13 -4.48
CA TRP A 45 6.32 -10.32 -3.03
C TRP A 45 5.08 -11.05 -2.54
N GLY A 46 5.27 -12.11 -1.78
CA GLY A 46 4.24 -12.78 -0.98
C GLY A 46 4.51 -12.60 0.51
N PHE A 47 3.60 -13.07 1.35
CA PHE A 47 3.74 -13.01 2.80
C PHE A 47 3.38 -14.34 3.44
N ILE A 48 4.23 -14.81 4.34
CA ILE A 48 4.05 -16.06 5.08
C ILE A 48 3.79 -15.79 6.55
N ASP A 49 3.12 -16.71 7.23
CA ASP A 49 3.01 -16.70 8.69
C ASP A 49 4.23 -17.37 9.37
N LEU A 50 4.21 -17.43 10.72
CA LEU A 50 5.25 -18.09 11.51
C LEU A 50 5.30 -19.61 11.34
N HIS A 51 4.30 -20.21 10.72
CA HIS A 51 4.25 -21.64 10.40
C HIS A 51 4.81 -21.92 8.98
N GLY A 52 5.19 -20.87 8.23
CA GLY A 52 5.66 -20.99 6.85
C GLY A 52 4.53 -21.07 5.82
N THR A 53 3.27 -20.87 6.23
CA THR A 53 2.11 -20.89 5.34
C THR A 53 2.08 -19.61 4.52
N LEU A 54 1.93 -19.70 3.20
CA LEU A 54 1.72 -18.53 2.35
C LEU A 54 0.33 -17.94 2.59
N VAL A 55 0.26 -16.82 3.30
CA VAL A 55 -0.99 -16.11 3.65
C VAL A 55 -1.43 -15.18 2.53
N ILE A 56 -0.47 -14.48 1.92
CA ILE A 56 -0.71 -13.59 0.78
C ILE A 56 0.17 -14.07 -0.37
N ASP A 57 -0.46 -14.42 -1.48
CA ASP A 57 0.22 -14.88 -2.68
C ASP A 57 1.13 -13.80 -3.28
N PHE A 58 2.05 -14.21 -4.16
CA PHE A 58 3.03 -13.35 -4.79
C PHE A 58 2.38 -12.27 -5.64
N ARG A 59 2.72 -11.02 -5.33
CA ARG A 59 2.12 -9.80 -5.87
C ARG A 59 3.17 -8.85 -6.38
N LYS A 60 2.94 -8.29 -7.57
CA LYS A 60 3.83 -7.30 -8.21
C LYS A 60 3.53 -5.86 -7.80
N ASP A 61 2.35 -5.63 -7.23
CA ASP A 61 1.88 -4.31 -6.81
C ASP A 61 2.37 -3.93 -5.41
N VAL A 62 2.92 -4.86 -4.63
CA VAL A 62 3.48 -4.59 -3.29
C VAL A 62 4.74 -3.71 -3.39
N VAL A 63 4.79 -2.66 -2.55
CA VAL A 63 5.88 -1.69 -2.57
C VAL A 63 6.91 -2.05 -1.51
N ALA A 64 8.10 -2.45 -1.97
CA ALA A 64 9.30 -2.49 -1.15
C ALA A 64 9.95 -1.10 -1.14
N ALA A 65 10.38 -0.62 0.03
CA ALA A 65 11.26 0.54 0.09
C ALA A 65 12.58 0.21 -0.64
N PRO A 66 13.28 1.19 -1.25
CA PRO A 66 14.56 0.94 -1.91
C PRO A 66 15.52 0.22 -0.95
N GLU A 67 16.14 -0.85 -1.44
CA GLU A 67 17.09 -1.71 -0.71
C GLU A 67 16.51 -2.50 0.48
N GLN A 68 15.18 -2.52 0.65
CA GLN A 68 14.51 -3.30 1.69
C GLN A 68 13.46 -4.26 1.10
N TYR A 69 12.72 -4.90 1.99
CA TYR A 69 11.56 -5.74 1.71
C TYR A 69 10.28 -4.98 2.15
N PRO A 70 9.10 -5.32 1.61
CA PRO A 70 7.85 -4.72 2.06
C PRO A 70 7.53 -5.21 3.47
N LEU A 71 6.92 -4.35 4.26
CA LEU A 71 6.52 -4.66 5.63
C LEU A 71 5.09 -4.23 5.88
N PHE A 72 4.41 -4.98 6.74
CA PHE A 72 3.20 -4.50 7.39
C PHE A 72 3.60 -3.57 8.53
N SER A 73 2.86 -2.48 8.68
CA SER A 73 2.96 -1.60 9.83
C SER A 73 1.56 -1.11 10.18
N ASN A 74 1.20 -1.21 11.45
CA ASN A 74 -0.16 -0.99 11.92
C ASN A 74 -1.21 -1.82 11.15
N GLY A 75 -0.83 -3.05 10.78
CA GLY A 75 -1.67 -4.00 10.06
C GLY A 75 -1.85 -3.71 8.57
N LEU A 76 -1.16 -2.71 8.01
CA LEU A 76 -1.29 -2.30 6.61
C LEU A 76 0.06 -2.32 5.86
N CYS A 77 0.02 -2.72 4.59
CA CYS A 77 1.18 -2.72 3.70
C CYS A 77 0.89 -1.90 2.43
N LEU A 78 1.90 -1.17 1.95
CA LEU A 78 1.78 -0.27 0.80
C LEU A 78 1.73 -1.07 -0.51
N ILE A 79 0.75 -0.75 -1.36
CA ILE A 79 0.66 -1.24 -2.74
C ILE A 79 0.65 -0.06 -3.72
N LYS A 80 1.01 -0.33 -4.98
CA LYS A 80 0.94 0.64 -6.06
C LYS A 80 0.36 0.04 -7.34
N GLU A 81 -0.35 0.87 -8.07
CA GLU A 81 -0.91 0.59 -9.38
C GLU A 81 -0.45 1.65 -10.37
N MET A 82 -0.25 1.29 -11.63
CA MET A 82 0.10 2.20 -12.71
C MET A 82 -1.14 2.51 -13.56
N ARG A 83 -1.57 3.77 -13.61
CA ARG A 83 -2.71 4.23 -14.43
C ARG A 83 -2.34 5.49 -15.19
N GLU A 84 -2.52 5.49 -16.50
CA GLU A 84 -2.16 6.61 -17.37
C GLU A 84 -0.72 7.12 -17.18
N ASN A 85 0.25 6.22 -17.00
CA ASN A 85 1.66 6.54 -16.69
C ASN A 85 1.90 7.25 -15.34
N VAL A 86 0.91 7.22 -14.44
CA VAL A 86 1.03 7.73 -13.07
C VAL A 86 0.92 6.57 -12.06
N HIS A 87 1.82 6.55 -11.08
CA HIS A 87 1.72 5.63 -9.95
C HIS A 87 0.67 6.13 -8.95
N TYR A 88 -0.23 5.24 -8.56
CA TYR A 88 -1.18 5.46 -7.48
C TYR A 88 -0.96 4.44 -6.39
N TYR A 89 -0.97 4.90 -5.15
CA TYR A 89 -0.68 4.13 -3.96
C TYR A 89 -1.94 3.91 -3.13
N GLY A 90 -2.01 2.73 -2.53
CA GLY A 90 -3.07 2.27 -1.64
C GLY A 90 -2.50 1.29 -0.63
N TYR A 91 -3.36 0.60 0.12
CA TYR A 91 -2.93 -0.28 1.19
C TYR A 91 -3.75 -1.57 1.27
N ILE A 92 -3.05 -2.66 1.56
CA ILE A 92 -3.63 -3.97 1.85
C ILE A 92 -3.53 -4.28 3.33
N ASN A 93 -4.47 -5.07 3.85
CA ASN A 93 -4.40 -5.63 5.21
C ASN A 93 -3.59 -6.95 5.23
N THR A 94 -3.40 -7.52 6.42
CA THR A 94 -2.66 -8.79 6.62
C THR A 94 -3.32 -10.03 6.01
N LYS A 95 -4.54 -9.89 5.45
CA LYS A 95 -5.21 -10.92 4.64
C LYS A 95 -5.01 -10.73 3.13
N GLY A 96 -4.27 -9.69 2.74
CA GLY A 96 -4.06 -9.31 1.33
C GLY A 96 -5.20 -8.53 0.71
N GLU A 97 -6.24 -8.17 1.48
CA GLU A 97 -7.38 -7.41 0.98
C GLU A 97 -7.01 -5.93 0.85
N THR A 98 -7.29 -5.30 -0.29
CA THR A 98 -7.13 -3.85 -0.46
C THR A 98 -8.17 -3.13 0.37
N VAL A 99 -7.75 -2.53 1.48
CA VAL A 99 -8.62 -1.79 2.41
C VAL A 99 -8.56 -0.28 2.20
N ILE A 100 -7.48 0.21 1.58
CA ILE A 100 -7.37 1.59 1.09
C ILE A 100 -7.09 1.54 -0.41
N PRO A 101 -8.02 1.98 -1.28
CA PRO A 101 -7.83 1.94 -2.72
C PRO A 101 -6.59 2.74 -3.18
N THR A 102 -6.06 2.41 -4.35
CA THR A 102 -4.94 3.11 -4.99
C THR A 102 -5.39 4.49 -5.47
N VAL A 103 -5.37 5.52 -4.60
CA VAL A 103 -5.88 6.87 -4.91
C VAL A 103 -4.88 7.99 -4.64
N TYR A 104 -3.77 7.68 -3.97
CA TYR A 104 -2.75 8.66 -3.63
C TYR A 104 -1.64 8.67 -4.67
N ILE A 105 -1.15 9.83 -5.09
CA ILE A 105 -0.03 9.91 -6.04
C ILE A 105 1.33 9.73 -5.35
N VAL A 106 1.36 9.92 -4.04
CA VAL A 106 2.48 9.59 -3.15
C VAL A 106 1.91 9.11 -1.83
N ALA A 107 2.53 8.10 -1.22
CA ALA A 107 2.13 7.58 0.08
C ALA A 107 3.33 6.94 0.80
N THR A 108 3.37 7.07 2.13
CA THR A 108 4.34 6.37 2.98
C THR A 108 3.74 5.09 3.55
N ALA A 109 4.58 4.19 4.07
CA ALA A 109 4.12 3.17 5.00
C ALA A 109 3.45 3.84 6.23
N PHE A 110 2.58 3.09 6.90
CA PHE A 110 2.00 3.52 8.16
C PHE A 110 3.07 3.54 9.25
N GLU A 111 3.00 4.53 10.15
CA GLU A 111 3.78 4.61 11.37
C GLU A 111 2.91 5.24 12.46
N ASN A 112 2.89 4.67 13.66
CA ASN A 112 2.07 5.16 14.79
C ASN A 112 0.57 5.33 14.46
N GLY A 113 0.02 4.50 13.57
CA GLY A 113 -1.40 4.54 13.17
C GLY A 113 -1.72 5.56 12.06
N TYR A 114 -0.70 6.24 11.52
CA TYR A 114 -0.87 7.26 10.49
C TYR A 114 0.00 7.02 9.27
N ALA A 115 -0.43 7.54 8.12
CA ALA A 115 0.40 7.63 6.92
C ALA A 115 0.35 9.04 6.34
N ARG A 116 1.47 9.47 5.75
CA ARG A 116 1.56 10.72 4.98
C ARG A 116 1.28 10.41 3.53
N VAL A 117 0.38 11.16 2.93
CA VAL A 117 -0.06 10.93 1.55
C VAL A 117 -0.23 12.23 0.79
N ILE A 118 -0.06 12.17 -0.52
CA ILE A 118 -0.43 13.24 -1.44
C ILE A 118 -1.61 12.77 -2.28
N LYS A 119 -2.72 13.49 -2.15
CA LYS A 119 -3.93 13.24 -2.94
C LYS A 119 -4.11 14.35 -3.96
N HIS A 120 -4.27 13.97 -5.22
CA HIS A 120 -4.63 14.92 -6.26
C HIS A 120 -6.16 15.06 -6.39
N TYR A 121 -6.59 16.16 -7.00
CA TYR A 121 -7.98 16.45 -7.31
C TYR A 121 -8.05 16.93 -8.76
N LYS A 122 -9.06 16.44 -9.49
CA LYS A 122 -9.40 16.88 -10.84
C LYS A 122 -10.68 17.71 -10.73
N THR A 123 -10.62 18.97 -11.14
CA THR A 123 -11.78 19.87 -11.11
C THR A 123 -12.15 20.24 -12.54
N ASP A 124 -13.41 19.99 -12.89
CA ASP A 124 -14.00 20.58 -14.09
C ASP A 124 -14.32 22.05 -13.79
N THR A 125 -13.79 22.96 -14.59
CA THR A 125 -14.00 24.40 -14.37
C THR A 125 -15.27 24.91 -15.02
N ASN A 126 -16.04 24.05 -15.70
CA ASN A 126 -17.20 24.40 -16.55
C ASN A 126 -16.86 25.42 -17.66
N GLY A 127 -15.58 25.72 -17.89
CA GLY A 127 -15.10 26.59 -18.94
C GLY A 127 -14.68 25.77 -20.15
N THR A 128 -14.97 26.26 -21.35
CA THR A 128 -14.50 25.65 -22.60
C THR A 128 -13.37 26.48 -23.19
N ASN A 129 -12.31 25.84 -23.68
CA ASN A 129 -11.26 26.53 -24.42
C ASN A 129 -11.73 26.92 -25.85
N VAL A 130 -10.88 27.62 -26.61
CA VAL A 130 -11.18 28.06 -28.00
C VAL A 130 -11.48 26.92 -28.98
N LEU A 131 -11.19 25.67 -28.60
CA LEU A 131 -11.47 24.46 -29.39
C LEU A 131 -12.75 23.74 -28.92
N GLY A 132 -13.52 24.34 -27.99
CA GLY A 132 -14.72 23.74 -27.41
C GLY A 132 -14.46 22.57 -26.48
N LYS A 133 -13.23 22.41 -25.96
CA LYS A 133 -12.91 21.37 -24.97
C LYS A 133 -13.00 21.92 -23.55
N ASP A 134 -13.55 21.11 -22.65
CA ASP A 134 -13.62 21.43 -21.22
C ASP A 134 -12.24 21.68 -20.63
N ILE A 135 -12.13 22.75 -19.85
CA ILE A 135 -10.93 23.13 -19.13
C ILE A 135 -10.95 22.39 -17.80
N VAL A 136 -9.98 21.50 -17.64
CA VAL A 136 -9.75 20.76 -16.40
C VAL A 136 -8.54 21.35 -15.69
N SER A 137 -8.69 21.61 -14.40
CA SER A 137 -7.57 21.91 -13.52
C SER A 137 -7.27 20.71 -12.61
N TYR A 138 -6.00 20.57 -12.24
CA TYR A 138 -5.57 19.59 -11.26
C TYR A 138 -4.92 20.30 -10.09
N SER A 139 -5.21 19.83 -8.89
CA SER A 139 -4.53 20.27 -7.67
C SER A 139 -4.13 19.09 -6.82
N TYR A 140 -3.33 19.31 -5.78
CA TYR A 140 -3.05 18.28 -4.78
C TYR A 140 -2.89 18.88 -3.38
N ASN A 141 -3.12 18.02 -2.39
CA ASN A 141 -2.88 18.33 -0.98
C ASN A 141 -1.98 17.26 -0.36
N GLU A 142 -1.12 17.67 0.56
CA GLU A 142 -0.43 16.79 1.49
C GLU A 142 -1.33 16.57 2.71
N LEU A 143 -1.56 15.31 3.08
CA LEU A 143 -2.49 14.89 4.12
C LEU A 143 -1.83 13.86 5.04
N ILE A 144 -2.34 13.78 6.27
CA ILE A 144 -2.17 12.62 7.15
C ILE A 144 -3.49 11.85 7.17
N ILE A 145 -3.41 10.53 6.99
CA ILE A 145 -4.57 9.63 7.07
C ILE A 145 -4.40 8.60 8.18
N THR A 146 -5.51 8.14 8.75
CA THR A 146 -5.58 7.00 9.68
C THR A 146 -5.63 5.67 8.93
N THR A 147 -5.45 4.56 9.65
CA THR A 147 -5.61 3.19 9.11
C THR A 147 -7.01 2.92 8.55
N GLU A 148 -8.03 3.67 8.97
CA GLU A 148 -9.38 3.60 8.40
C GLU A 148 -9.58 4.54 7.19
N ASN A 149 -8.49 5.09 6.63
CA ASN A 149 -8.51 6.03 5.51
C ASN A 149 -9.26 7.35 5.80
N LYS A 150 -9.35 7.75 7.07
CA LYS A 150 -9.89 9.06 7.47
C LYS A 150 -8.78 10.09 7.45
N MET A 151 -9.08 11.31 7.03
CA MET A 151 -8.14 12.42 7.13
C MET A 151 -7.97 12.80 8.61
N ALA A 152 -6.77 12.62 9.14
CA ALA A 152 -6.40 13.07 10.48
C ALA A 152 -5.94 14.53 10.47
N LEU A 153 -5.21 14.93 9.42
CA LEU A 153 -4.71 16.29 9.28
C LEU A 153 -4.54 16.69 7.83
N HIS A 154 -4.94 17.91 7.48
CA HIS A 154 -4.57 18.55 6.23
C HIS A 154 -3.29 19.37 6.46
N ILE A 155 -2.19 18.96 5.82
CA ILE A 155 -0.87 19.57 6.04
C ILE A 155 -0.71 20.82 5.20
N ARG A 156 -0.81 20.68 3.86
CA ARG A 156 -0.57 21.76 2.91
C ARG A 156 -1.37 21.57 1.63
N GLY A 157 -1.61 22.68 0.94
CA GLY A 157 -2.37 22.75 -0.31
C GLY A 157 -3.70 23.50 -0.15
N PRO A 158 -4.49 23.62 -1.24
CA PRO A 158 -4.24 23.00 -2.54
C PRO A 158 -3.10 23.69 -3.31
N TYR A 159 -2.28 22.87 -3.97
CA TYR A 159 -1.27 23.32 -4.94
C TYR A 159 -1.68 22.96 -6.35
N ASN A 160 -1.34 23.80 -7.33
CA ASN A 160 -1.56 23.46 -8.73
C ASN A 160 -0.71 22.26 -9.14
N LEU A 161 -1.32 21.32 -9.86
CA LEU A 161 -0.67 20.14 -10.39
C LEU A 161 -0.66 20.21 -11.92
N LEU A 162 0.53 20.18 -12.52
CA LEU A 162 0.65 20.01 -13.96
C LEU A 162 0.58 18.51 -14.28
N PHE A 163 -0.64 18.00 -14.48
CA PHE A 163 -0.87 16.57 -14.62
C PHE A 163 -0.09 15.91 -15.76
N TYR A 164 0.21 16.64 -16.85
CA TYR A 164 1.05 16.10 -17.93
C TYR A 164 2.48 15.80 -17.47
N LYS A 165 3.05 16.63 -16.57
CA LYS A 165 4.39 16.37 -16.01
C LYS A 165 4.37 15.11 -15.15
N LEU A 166 3.31 14.95 -14.34
CA LEU A 166 3.10 13.75 -13.55
C LEU A 166 3.05 12.48 -14.42
N LYS A 167 2.36 12.51 -15.58
CA LYS A 167 2.35 11.41 -16.56
C LYS A 167 3.72 11.11 -17.18
N LEU A 168 4.58 12.12 -17.29
CA LEU A 168 5.97 11.98 -17.73
C LEU A 168 6.90 11.58 -16.59
N GLN A 169 6.38 11.31 -15.39
CA GLN A 169 7.14 11.06 -14.16
C GLN A 169 8.10 12.20 -13.82
N GLN A 170 7.74 13.42 -14.21
CA GLN A 170 8.45 14.65 -13.92
C GLN A 170 7.68 15.45 -12.88
N ASP A 171 8.38 16.19 -12.02
CA ASP A 171 7.74 17.14 -11.09
C ASP A 171 6.71 16.44 -10.17
N ILE A 172 7.03 15.23 -9.71
CA ILE A 172 6.19 14.46 -8.79
C ILE A 172 6.22 15.19 -7.43
N PRO A 173 5.07 15.58 -6.87
CA PRO A 173 5.01 16.21 -5.57
C PRO A 173 5.74 15.40 -4.49
N THR A 174 6.43 16.07 -3.57
CA THR A 174 7.14 15.41 -2.48
C THR A 174 6.46 15.69 -1.14
N ILE A 175 6.56 14.74 -0.21
CA ILE A 175 6.07 14.94 1.16
C ILE A 175 7.05 15.87 1.89
N HIS A 176 6.54 16.95 2.45
CA HIS A 176 7.34 17.94 3.21
C HIS A 176 7.29 17.73 4.72
N SER A 177 6.42 16.81 5.17
CA SER A 177 6.22 16.50 6.57
C SER A 177 6.94 15.23 7.03
N LYS A 178 7.31 15.17 8.31
CA LYS A 178 7.93 14.00 8.95
C LYS A 178 7.50 13.88 10.39
N PHE A 179 7.12 12.69 10.82
CA PHE A 179 6.86 12.42 12.24
C PHE A 179 8.15 12.58 13.05
N ILE A 180 8.06 13.36 14.12
CA ILE A 180 9.13 13.54 15.11
C ILE A 180 8.78 12.87 16.45
N SER A 181 7.51 12.50 16.64
CA SER A 181 7.00 11.63 17.69
C SER A 181 5.66 11.05 17.23
N PRO A 182 5.06 10.08 17.96
CA PRO A 182 3.77 9.48 17.57
C PRO A 182 2.62 10.48 17.33
N HIS A 183 2.66 11.66 17.96
CA HIS A 183 1.61 12.68 17.85
C HIS A 183 2.11 14.05 17.37
N LEU A 184 3.37 14.15 16.95
CA LEU A 184 3.95 15.41 16.46
C LEU A 184 4.58 15.22 15.09
N ILE A 185 4.27 16.15 14.20
CA ILE A 185 4.81 16.20 12.86
C ILE A 185 5.54 17.52 12.64
N ALA A 186 6.76 17.44 12.10
CA ALA A 186 7.48 18.60 11.59
C ALA A 186 7.14 18.78 10.12
N VAL A 187 6.81 20.00 9.70
CA VAL A 187 6.50 20.36 8.32
C VAL A 187 7.54 21.37 7.84
N THR A 188 8.21 21.06 6.73
CA THR A 188 9.20 21.97 6.12
C THR A 188 8.47 23.06 5.33
N GLU A 189 8.70 24.31 5.71
CA GLU A 189 8.16 25.50 5.07
C GLU A 189 9.06 26.00 3.93
N ASP A 190 8.53 26.88 3.07
CA ASP A 190 9.24 27.37 1.87
C ASP A 190 10.50 28.20 2.19
N ASN A 191 10.61 28.69 3.42
CA ASN A 191 11.76 29.44 3.93
C ASN A 191 12.79 28.56 4.67
N ASN A 192 12.74 27.23 4.48
CA ASN A 192 13.58 26.24 5.18
C ASN A 192 13.44 26.25 6.71
N ARG A 193 12.31 26.77 7.24
CA ARG A 193 11.94 26.64 8.65
C ARG A 193 10.95 25.49 8.82
N PHE A 194 10.71 25.13 10.08
CA PHE A 194 9.78 24.07 10.43
C PHE A 194 8.60 24.61 11.23
N SER A 195 7.41 24.14 10.88
CA SER A 195 6.23 24.18 11.75
C SER A 195 6.08 22.84 12.44
N ILE A 196 5.63 22.84 13.70
CA ILE A 196 5.31 21.61 14.43
C ILE A 196 3.80 21.56 14.63
N LEU A 197 3.17 20.51 14.11
CA LEU A 197 1.74 20.28 14.23
C LEU A 197 1.50 19.05 15.10
N LYS A 198 0.37 19.05 15.82
CA LYS A 198 -0.12 17.90 16.57
C LYS A 198 -1.10 17.12 15.69
N VAL A 199 -1.00 15.80 15.73
CA VAL A 199 -1.97 14.88 15.11
C VAL A 199 -2.86 14.34 16.21
N GLU A 200 -4.17 14.54 16.07
CA GLU A 200 -5.20 14.12 17.05
C GLU A 200 -5.90 12.84 16.63
#